data_AF-F7XLK5-F1
#
_entry.id   AF-F7XLK5-F1
#
_cell.length_a   1.000
_cell.length_b   1.000
_cell.length_c   1.000
_cell.angle_alpha   90.00
_cell.angle_beta   90.00
_cell.angle_gamma   90.00
#
_symmetry.space_group_name_H-M   'P 1'
#
loop_
_entity.id
_entity.type
_entity.pdbx_description
1 polymer ?
#
loop_
_entity_poly.entity_id
_entity_poly.type
_entity_poly.pdbx_seq_one_letter_code
_entity_poly.pdbx_strand_id
1 'polypeptide(L)'
;MEGVEKNKENLMKCICMKKCPSYSFACKVKSIPSNTAELLKGAFKGNISEIDHIEGMFCAFGKSNCITDEKGCVCPECEVYKENNLTETYYCLVEGGK
;
A
#
# COMPACT_ATOMS: atom_id res chain seq x y z
N MET A 1 -7.27 -16.53 -0.20
CA MET A 1 -7.20 -15.25 0.51
C MET A 1 -7.60 -14.18 -0.48
N GLU A 2 -8.71 -13.48 -0.25
CA GLU A 2 -9.18 -12.44 -1.18
C GLU A 2 -8.46 -11.14 -0.84
N GLY A 3 -7.53 -10.72 -1.71
CA GLY A 3 -6.87 -9.42 -1.58
C GLY A 3 -7.85 -8.29 -1.86
N VAL A 4 -7.61 -7.12 -1.28
CA VAL A 4 -8.42 -5.91 -1.55
C VAL A 4 -8.33 -5.55 -3.03
N GLU A 5 -9.46 -5.16 -3.63
CA GLU A 5 -9.48 -4.78 -5.04
C GLU A 5 -8.54 -3.60 -5.33
N LYS A 6 -7.72 -3.75 -6.37
CA LYS A 6 -6.82 -2.71 -6.90
C LYS A 6 -7.62 -1.69 -7.70
N ASN A 7 -8.25 -0.73 -7.02
CA ASN A 7 -9.02 0.35 -7.63
C ASN A 7 -8.63 1.73 -7.06
N LYS A 8 -9.06 2.80 -7.74
CA LYS A 8 -8.70 4.18 -7.34
C LYS A 8 -9.32 4.58 -6.00
N GLU A 9 -10.52 4.10 -5.72
CA GLU A 9 -11.24 4.44 -4.49
C GLU A 9 -10.48 3.95 -3.26
N ASN A 10 -10.12 2.67 -3.25
CA ASN A 10 -9.33 2.05 -2.19
C ASN A 10 -7.95 2.71 -2.07
N LEU A 11 -7.28 3.04 -3.19
CA LEU A 11 -6.01 3.76 -3.14
C LEU A 11 -6.15 5.13 -2.45
N MET A 12 -7.21 5.88 -2.77
CA MET A 12 -7.44 7.22 -2.21
C MET A 12 -7.80 7.19 -0.72
N LYS A 13 -8.54 6.17 -0.28
CA LYS A 13 -8.89 5.94 1.14
C LYS A 13 -7.72 5.38 1.96
N CYS A 14 -6.73 4.75 1.32
CA CYS A 14 -5.62 4.14 2.03
C CYS A 14 -4.74 5.17 2.75
N ILE A 15 -4.46 4.92 4.04
CA ILE A 15 -3.62 5.80 4.87
C ILE A 15 -2.20 5.28 5.07
N CYS A 16 -1.87 4.08 4.62
CA CYS A 16 -0.59 3.44 4.94
C CYS A 16 0.61 4.25 4.45
N MET A 17 0.56 4.80 3.23
CA MET A 17 1.64 5.66 2.71
C MET A 17 1.90 6.92 3.57
N LYS A 18 0.87 7.42 4.25
CA LYS A 18 0.92 8.67 5.01
C LYS A 18 1.25 8.43 6.49
N LYS A 19 0.60 7.43 7.09
CA LYS A 19 0.54 7.22 8.55
C LYS A 19 1.22 5.95 9.06
N CYS A 20 1.61 5.01 8.19
CA CYS A 20 2.20 3.75 8.66
C CYS A 20 3.53 4.02 9.40
N PRO A 21 3.64 3.67 10.71
CA PRO A 21 4.86 3.89 11.49
C PRO A 21 6.05 3.12 10.95
N SER A 22 5.79 1.95 10.36
CA SER A 22 6.81 1.11 9.73
C SER A 22 7.28 1.67 8.38
N TYR A 23 6.50 2.54 7.73
CA TYR A 23 6.84 3.16 6.45
C TYR A 23 7.65 4.46 6.63
N SER A 24 8.96 4.28 6.78
CA SER A 24 9.90 5.38 7.02
C SER A 24 10.00 6.36 5.84
N PHE A 25 10.52 7.56 6.11
CA PHE A 25 10.83 8.54 5.07
C PHE A 25 11.79 7.99 4.00
N ALA A 26 12.77 7.15 4.39
CA ALA A 26 13.67 6.52 3.45
C ALA A 26 12.92 5.61 2.46
N CYS A 27 11.90 4.88 2.92
CA CYS A 27 11.06 4.08 2.03
C CYS A 27 10.22 4.94 1.09
N LYS A 28 9.68 6.06 1.57
CA LYS A 28 8.96 7.05 0.73
C LYS A 28 9.84 7.58 -0.41
N VAL A 29 11.11 7.87 -0.14
CA VAL A 29 12.03 8.35 -1.18
C VAL A 29 12.38 7.24 -2.17
N LYS A 30 12.61 6.01 -1.68
CA LYS A 30 12.90 4.84 -2.55
C LYS A 30 11.73 4.43 -3.44
N SER A 31 10.49 4.67 -2.99
CA SER A 31 9.29 4.35 -3.78
C SER A 31 9.01 5.34 -4.90
N ILE A 32 9.70 6.49 -4.96
CA ILE A 32 9.52 7.46 -6.04
C ILE A 32 10.25 6.91 -7.28
N PRO A 33 9.55 6.65 -8.40
CA PRO A 33 10.19 6.20 -9.62
C PRO A 33 11.18 7.27 -10.09
N SER A 34 12.39 6.86 -10.43
CA SER A 34 13.46 7.76 -10.87
C SER A 34 13.13 8.47 -12.19
N ASN A 35 12.11 8.01 -12.91
CA ASN A 35 11.62 8.62 -14.14
C ASN A 35 10.19 9.21 -13.93
N THR A 36 10.00 10.46 -14.37
CA THR A 36 8.71 11.18 -14.25
C THR A 36 7.60 10.55 -15.12
N ALA A 37 7.98 9.73 -16.11
CA ALA A 37 7.05 9.06 -17.02
C ALA A 37 6.28 7.90 -16.35
N GLU A 38 6.90 7.16 -15.44
CA GLU A 38 6.24 6.11 -14.64
C GLU A 38 5.30 6.71 -13.61
N LEU A 39 5.69 7.83 -12.99
CA LEU A 39 4.82 8.59 -12.11
C LEU A 39 3.54 9.05 -12.85
N LEU A 40 3.68 9.54 -14.08
CA LEU A 40 2.54 9.95 -14.93
C LEU A 40 1.74 8.76 -15.47
N LYS A 41 2.37 7.62 -15.79
CA LYS A 41 1.65 6.41 -16.23
C LYS A 41 0.85 5.78 -15.09
N GLY A 42 1.42 5.68 -13.89
CA GLY A 42 0.77 5.02 -12.75
C GLY A 42 -0.21 5.89 -11.98
N ALA A 43 0.10 7.18 -11.77
CA ALA A 43 -0.78 8.08 -10.99
C ALA A 43 -1.82 8.82 -11.85
N PHE A 44 -1.59 8.99 -13.16
CA PHE A 44 -2.47 9.80 -14.02
C PHE A 44 -3.18 9.02 -15.15
N LYS A 45 -2.70 7.84 -15.58
CA LYS A 45 -3.29 7.12 -16.74
C LYS A 45 -4.49 6.21 -16.41
N GLY A 46 -4.84 6.07 -15.15
CA GLY A 46 -6.18 5.68 -14.75
C GLY A 46 -6.51 4.18 -14.68
N ASN A 47 -5.62 3.28 -15.09
CA ASN A 47 -5.79 1.82 -14.92
C ASN A 47 -4.83 1.29 -13.85
N ILE A 48 -5.24 1.40 -12.59
CA ILE A 48 -4.48 0.93 -11.42
C ILE A 48 -4.50 -0.60 -11.26
N SER A 49 -5.48 -1.26 -11.88
CA SER A 49 -5.64 -2.72 -11.90
C SER A 49 -4.48 -3.45 -12.58
N GLU A 50 -3.79 -2.81 -13.52
CA GLU A 50 -2.65 -3.36 -14.27
C GLU A 50 -1.29 -3.14 -13.57
N ILE A 51 -1.28 -2.47 -12.42
CA ILE A 51 -0.04 -2.20 -11.69
C ILE A 51 0.28 -3.38 -10.78
N ASP A 52 1.47 -3.96 -10.97
CA ASP A 52 1.94 -5.11 -10.18
C ASP A 52 2.05 -4.74 -8.70
N HIS A 53 2.75 -3.64 -8.38
CA HIS A 53 3.00 -3.22 -7.01
C HIS A 53 2.96 -1.69 -6.83
N ILE A 54 2.32 -1.23 -5.77
CA ILE A 54 2.35 0.16 -5.29
C ILE A 54 2.73 0.14 -3.81
N GLU A 55 3.84 0.81 -3.50
CA GLU A 55 4.22 1.05 -2.10
C GLU A 55 3.16 1.93 -1.42
N GLY A 56 2.65 1.45 -0.28
CA GLY A 56 1.72 2.22 0.53
C GLY A 56 0.25 1.78 0.49
N MET A 57 -0.11 0.69 -0.21
CA MET A 57 -1.41 -0.01 -0.05
C MET A 57 -1.22 -1.54 -0.01
N PHE A 58 -0.57 -2.00 1.04
CA PHE A 58 -0.05 -3.37 1.13
C PHE A 58 -1.10 -4.48 1.17
N CYS A 59 -2.33 -4.19 1.62
CA CYS A 59 -3.43 -5.16 1.62
C CYS A 59 -3.99 -5.48 0.21
N ALA A 60 -3.63 -4.69 -0.81
CA ALA A 60 -3.99 -4.93 -2.21
C ALA A 60 -2.79 -5.26 -3.11
N PHE A 61 -1.63 -4.64 -2.83
CA PHE A 61 -0.44 -4.75 -3.68
C PHE A 61 0.63 -5.71 -3.15
N GLY A 62 0.37 -6.38 -2.03
CA GLY A 62 1.33 -7.29 -1.38
C GLY A 62 2.28 -6.56 -0.45
N LYS A 63 3.24 -7.30 0.13
CA LYS A 63 4.16 -6.76 1.13
C LYS A 63 5.07 -5.67 0.57
N SER A 64 5.59 -4.83 1.45
CA SER A 64 6.53 -3.78 1.06
C SER A 64 7.86 -4.39 0.59
N ASN A 65 8.46 -3.78 -0.43
CA ASN A 65 9.81 -4.08 -0.86
C ASN A 65 10.87 -3.33 -0.03
N CYS A 66 10.46 -2.40 0.84
CA CYS A 66 11.36 -1.58 1.65
C CYS A 66 11.26 -1.85 3.15
N ILE A 67 10.06 -2.09 3.67
CA ILE A 67 9.85 -2.28 5.12
C ILE A 67 10.34 -3.67 5.53
N THR A 68 11.30 -3.72 6.46
CA THR A 68 11.80 -4.97 7.06
C THR A 68 11.49 -5.08 8.56
N ASP A 69 11.16 -3.96 9.20
CA ASP A 69 11.02 -3.88 10.66
C ASP A 69 9.56 -3.70 11.07
N GLU A 70 9.19 -4.35 12.16
CA GLU A 70 7.86 -4.25 12.77
C GLU A 70 7.81 -3.12 13.81
N LYS A 71 7.50 -1.90 13.36
CA LYS A 71 7.42 -0.70 14.22
C LYS A 71 5.99 -0.29 14.56
N GLY A 72 5.01 -1.12 14.22
CA GLY A 72 3.56 -0.89 14.42
C GLY A 72 2.76 -0.78 13.12
N CYS A 73 1.46 -1.11 13.17
CA CYS A 73 0.50 -0.87 12.08
C CYS A 73 -0.68 0.01 12.51
N VAL A 74 -1.13 0.86 11.59
CA VAL A 74 -2.38 1.66 11.67
C VAL A 74 -3.51 1.04 10.86
N CYS A 75 -3.37 -0.25 10.49
CA CYS A 75 -4.28 -0.98 9.62
C CYS A 75 -5.75 -0.83 10.09
N PRO A 76 -6.09 -1.03 11.39
CA PRO A 76 -7.49 -0.95 11.85
C PRO A 76 -8.11 0.45 11.77
N GLU A 77 -7.30 1.50 11.62
CA GLU A 77 -7.79 2.88 11.45
C GLU A 77 -8.15 3.20 10.00
N CYS A 78 -7.64 2.41 9.04
CA CYS A 78 -7.82 2.63 7.61
C CYS A 78 -9.26 2.31 7.17
N GLU A 79 -9.87 3.17 6.36
CA GLU A 79 -11.22 2.93 5.83
C GLU A 79 -11.26 1.69 4.93
N VAL A 80 -10.24 1.51 4.07
CA VAL A 80 -10.10 0.31 3.23
C VAL A 80 -10.15 -0.98 4.07
N TYR A 81 -9.47 -0.97 5.22
CA TYR A 81 -9.45 -2.12 6.10
C TYR A 81 -10.85 -2.46 6.61
N LYS A 82 -11.59 -1.44 7.06
CA LYS A 82 -12.94 -1.59 7.61
C LYS A 82 -13.95 -2.00 6.54
N GLU A 83 -13.95 -1.34 5.40
CA GLU A 83 -14.90 -1.57 4.31
C GLU A 83 -14.70 -2.94 3.64
N ASN A 84 -13.47 -3.46 3.64
CA ASN A 84 -13.15 -4.79 3.09
C ASN A 84 -13.13 -5.89 4.17
N ASN A 85 -13.63 -5.62 5.39
CA ASN A 85 -13.73 -6.57 6.50
C ASN A 85 -12.41 -7.33 6.80
N LEU A 86 -11.27 -6.63 6.70
CA LEU A 86 -9.97 -7.22 6.98
C LEU A 86 -9.83 -7.51 8.48
N THR A 87 -9.15 -8.60 8.81
CA THR A 87 -8.84 -9.01 10.19
C THR A 87 -7.35 -8.99 10.50
N GLU A 88 -6.52 -9.21 9.48
CA GLU A 88 -5.07 -9.30 9.62
C GLU A 88 -4.41 -7.93 9.57
N THR A 89 -3.24 -7.79 10.18
CA THR A 89 -2.45 -6.57 10.14
C THR A 89 -1.11 -6.84 9.47
N TYR A 90 -0.19 -5.87 9.49
CA TYR A 90 1.17 -6.04 8.98
C TYR A 90 1.28 -6.61 7.55
N TYR A 91 0.30 -6.27 6.69
CA TYR A 91 0.36 -6.57 5.26
C TYR A 91 1.64 -6.05 4.59
N CYS A 92 2.28 -5.02 5.17
CA CYS A 92 3.57 -4.52 4.69
C CYS A 92 4.75 -5.47 4.90
N LEU A 93 4.63 -6.48 5.78
CA LEU A 93 5.70 -7.41 6.14
C LEU A 93 5.43 -8.83 5.65
N VAL A 94 4.17 -9.27 5.73
CA VAL A 94 3.76 -10.64 5.43
C VAL A 94 2.75 -10.64 4.31
N GLU A 95 2.94 -11.51 3.31
CA GLU A 95 1.96 -11.72 2.26
C GLU A 95 0.65 -12.19 2.89
N GLY A 96 -0.37 -11.35 2.72
CA GLY A 96 -1.67 -11.58 3.30
C GLY A 96 -1.87 -11.23 4.77
N GLY A 97 -0.87 -10.63 5.40
CA GLY A 97 -0.96 -10.14 6.78
C GLY A 97 -0.78 -11.22 7.85
N LYS A 98 -0.81 -10.78 9.11
CA LYS A 98 -0.69 -11.57 10.33
C LYS A 98 -1.32 -10.87 11.55
#